data_AF-A0A409YMH0-F1
#
_entry.id   AF-A0A409YMH0-F1
#
_cell.length_a   1.000
_cell.length_b   1.000
_cell.length_c   1.000
_cell.angle_alpha   90.00
_cell.angle_beta   90.00
_cell.angle_gamma   90.00
#
_symmetry.space_group_name_H-M   'P 1'
#
loop_
_entity.id
_entity.type
_entity.pdbx_description
1 polymer ?
#
loop_
_entity_poly.entity_id
_entity_poly.type
_entity_poly.pdbx_seq_one_letter_code
_entity_poly.pdbx_strand_id
1 'polypeptide(L)'
;MDGAPPSPDTTHRMGVFTTNPRTVQDFHRANIPVWFVRDFNSAMEGFTNNVLSLVDARHFEGRIVTQKHSGFPCICNGKNDIADIVDMIHGYSRRWLTTSNPFDVGPLVTPASSSPPPVQVAEASSSSSRPAKRQKLSGNPTAKGKAQAKRPQDKGEAKVQRDPFATIASPFFPSAIPAWAAALQAVDQSTPPAMDPLPAYARKYCYPDPGLFANTPAQRRQQMLESWLRISDAWRASGNSHNGMKIQQWRDVLYIDYTSPVSTEGESTTHTAKRRAEALKILLPSGTTFREQKGVPFTWNGNRFSAGQSVPDDITREIMFDLYEQNFREDVLALDDLLYSPPPHIAGLAEERQRRGMPYELFPTIFSFGSYSPPNIGLSADNIRERLPFLMVFAKMMDAWPGEKPDIFRLGFRRQEISISKEQAHALEDAVARYYCQTFYNYFRRAPQIPHRLFSS
;
A
#
# COMPACT_ATOMS: atom_id res chain seq x y z
N MET A 1 5.01 5.42 35.73
CA MET A 1 3.64 5.73 35.26
C MET A 1 3.04 6.57 36.35
N ASP A 2 3.16 7.89 36.23
CA ASP A 2 2.65 8.82 37.23
C ASP A 2 1.14 8.92 37.04
N GLY A 3 0.39 8.42 38.02
CA GLY A 3 -1.05 8.17 37.96
C GLY A 3 -1.92 9.42 38.02
N ALA A 4 -1.74 10.35 37.08
CA ALA A 4 -2.72 11.41 36.88
C ALA A 4 -3.99 10.81 36.23
N PRO A 5 -5.19 11.02 36.78
CA PRO A 5 -6.43 10.55 36.16
C PRO A 5 -6.66 11.29 34.83
N PRO A 6 -7.27 10.62 33.83
CA PRO A 6 -7.59 11.24 32.55
C PRO A 6 -8.53 12.45 32.75
N SER A 7 -8.34 13.46 31.89
CA SER A 7 -9.15 14.68 31.85
C SER A 7 -10.66 14.35 31.84
N PRO A 8 -11.50 15.06 32.62
CA PRO A 8 -12.89 14.68 32.87
C PRO A 8 -13.85 14.83 31.66
N ASP A 9 -13.41 15.41 30.54
CA ASP A 9 -14.27 15.59 29.36
C ASP A 9 -14.02 14.54 28.27
N THR A 10 -14.32 13.28 28.59
CA THR A 10 -14.36 12.15 27.64
C THR A 10 -15.77 11.84 27.15
N THR A 11 -16.73 12.69 27.47
CA THR A 11 -18.19 12.48 27.34
C THR A 11 -18.67 12.18 25.91
N HIS A 12 -17.83 12.48 24.91
CA HIS A 12 -18.11 12.24 23.48
C HIS A 12 -17.07 11.37 22.76
N ARG A 13 -16.25 10.60 23.49
CA ARG A 13 -15.21 9.74 22.90
C ARG A 13 -15.55 8.26 23.07
N MET A 14 -15.52 7.51 21.97
CA MET A 14 -15.62 6.06 22.02
C MET A 14 -14.23 5.48 22.27
N GLY A 15 -14.10 4.69 23.34
CA GLY A 15 -12.85 4.01 23.67
C GLY A 15 -12.73 2.60 23.09
N VAL A 16 -11.68 1.88 23.47
CA VAL A 16 -11.43 0.50 23.00
C VAL A 16 -11.07 -0.46 24.14
N PHE A 17 -11.59 -1.69 24.08
CA PHE A 17 -11.07 -2.81 24.87
C PHE A 17 -10.01 -3.55 24.04
N THR A 18 -8.82 -3.74 24.59
CA THR A 18 -7.70 -4.35 23.86
C THR A 18 -6.84 -5.21 24.78
N THR A 19 -6.29 -6.30 24.24
CA THR A 19 -5.25 -7.11 24.90
C THR A 19 -3.84 -6.73 24.41
N ASN A 20 -3.72 -5.75 23.52
CA ASN A 20 -2.44 -5.30 22.96
C ASN A 20 -1.91 -4.10 23.76
N PRO A 21 -0.75 -4.22 24.45
CA PRO A 21 -0.20 -3.14 25.26
C PRO A 21 0.20 -1.89 24.45
N ARG A 22 0.51 -2.03 23.15
CA ARG A 22 0.82 -0.88 22.29
C ARG A 22 -0.42 -0.04 22.02
N THR A 23 -1.55 -0.68 21.69
CA THR A 23 -2.84 0.00 21.52
C THR A 23 -3.23 0.78 22.77
N VAL A 24 -2.95 0.24 23.97
CA VAL A 24 -3.16 0.96 25.24
C VAL A 24 -2.34 2.24 25.31
N GLN A 25 -1.05 2.17 24.97
CA GLN A 25 -0.17 3.33 25.00
C GLN A 25 -0.61 4.41 24.00
N ASP A 26 -0.97 4.00 22.79
CA ASP A 26 -1.37 4.94 21.73
C ASP A 26 -2.69 5.64 22.07
N PHE A 27 -3.69 4.90 22.56
CA PHE A 27 -4.96 5.48 22.97
C PHE A 27 -4.81 6.39 24.19
N HIS A 28 -3.99 5.99 25.16
CA HIS A 28 -3.67 6.82 26.31
C HIS A 28 -3.00 8.13 25.89
N ARG A 29 -2.00 8.09 25.00
CA ARG A 29 -1.35 9.30 24.43
C ARG A 29 -2.32 10.20 23.68
N ALA A 30 -3.27 9.60 22.96
CA ALA A 30 -4.32 10.30 22.24
C ALA A 30 -5.44 10.85 23.16
N ASN A 31 -5.38 10.62 24.47
CA ASN A 31 -6.46 10.93 25.42
C ASN A 31 -7.79 10.28 25.02
N ILE A 32 -7.76 9.08 24.45
CA ILE A 32 -8.94 8.27 24.11
C ILE A 32 -9.10 7.20 25.20
N PRO A 33 -10.31 6.95 25.73
CA PRO A 33 -10.52 5.91 26.72
C PRO A 33 -10.03 4.54 26.20
N VAL A 34 -9.29 3.79 27.01
CA VAL A 34 -8.80 2.46 26.66
C VAL A 34 -8.80 1.54 27.87
N TRP A 35 -9.25 0.30 27.65
CA TRP A 35 -9.33 -0.74 28.68
C TRP A 35 -8.42 -1.89 28.29
N PHE A 36 -7.35 -2.08 29.07
CA PHE A 36 -6.38 -3.15 28.85
C PHE A 36 -6.90 -4.45 29.46
N VAL A 37 -7.36 -5.36 28.61
CA VAL A 37 -7.87 -6.66 29.01
C VAL A 37 -6.71 -7.62 29.15
N ARG A 38 -6.58 -8.26 30.31
CA ARG A 38 -5.60 -9.31 30.57
C ARG A 38 -6.29 -10.47 31.26
N ASP A 39 -5.84 -11.68 30.95
CA ASP A 39 -6.23 -12.85 31.72
C ASP A 39 -5.60 -12.76 33.12
N PHE A 40 -6.45 -12.92 34.13
CA PHE A 40 -6.08 -12.81 35.53
C PHE A 40 -5.21 -13.98 35.98
N ASN A 41 -5.40 -15.18 35.40
CA ASN A 41 -4.69 -16.39 35.78
C ASN A 41 -3.26 -16.42 35.26
N SER A 42 -3.05 -15.98 34.01
CA SER A 42 -1.70 -15.84 33.45
C SER A 42 -0.89 -14.70 34.07
N ALA A 43 -1.52 -13.85 34.89
CA ALA A 43 -0.85 -12.81 35.66
C ALA A 43 -0.57 -13.19 37.13
N MET A 44 -1.02 -14.36 37.63
CA MET A 44 -0.83 -14.72 39.03
C MET A 44 0.64 -14.91 39.44
N GLU A 45 1.54 -15.23 38.51
CA GLU A 45 2.98 -15.30 38.80
C GLU A 45 3.70 -13.94 38.77
N GLY A 46 3.01 -12.82 38.47
CA GLY A 46 3.70 -11.54 38.28
C GLY A 46 2.84 -10.30 38.07
N PHE A 47 1.62 -10.23 38.61
CA PHE A 47 0.79 -9.02 38.52
C PHE A 47 1.35 -7.93 39.44
N THR A 48 2.38 -7.23 38.97
CA THR A 48 3.09 -6.16 39.70
C THR A 48 2.49 -4.77 39.49
N ASN A 49 1.29 -4.68 38.92
CA ASN A 49 0.68 -3.39 38.60
C ASN A 49 0.04 -2.76 39.84
N ASN A 50 0.28 -1.47 40.04
CA ASN A 50 -0.41 -0.70 41.07
C ASN A 50 -1.90 -0.54 40.71
N VAL A 51 -2.78 -1.25 41.41
CA VAL A 51 -4.23 -1.17 41.23
C VAL A 51 -4.76 -0.02 42.09
N LEU A 52 -5.16 1.05 41.44
CA LEU A 52 -5.67 2.23 42.14
C LEU A 52 -7.09 2.02 42.69
N SER A 53 -7.93 1.28 41.96
CA SER A 53 -9.30 0.98 42.36
C SER A 53 -9.82 -0.28 41.68
N LEU A 54 -10.51 -1.13 42.43
CA LEU A 54 -11.36 -2.18 41.89
C LEU A 54 -12.74 -1.59 41.61
N VAL A 55 -13.30 -1.89 40.44
CA VAL A 55 -14.61 -1.40 40.02
C VAL A 55 -15.43 -2.59 39.57
N ASP A 56 -16.64 -2.72 40.11
CA ASP A 56 -17.60 -3.70 39.62
C ASP A 56 -18.05 -3.30 38.21
N ALA A 57 -17.89 -4.22 37.27
CA ALA A 57 -18.38 -4.04 35.91
C ALA A 57 -19.90 -3.94 35.94
N ARG A 58 -20.44 -2.72 35.85
CA ARG A 58 -21.88 -2.51 35.68
C ARG A 58 -22.24 -2.85 34.25
N HIS A 59 -22.99 -3.94 34.08
CA HIS A 59 -23.59 -4.23 32.79
C HIS A 59 -24.55 -3.10 32.44
N PHE A 60 -24.45 -2.56 31.23
CA PHE A 60 -25.39 -1.54 30.79
C PHE A 60 -26.73 -2.19 30.52
N GLU A 61 -27.74 -1.93 31.35
CA GLU A 61 -29.11 -2.46 31.19
C GLU A 61 -29.99 -1.58 30.30
N GLY A 62 -29.48 -0.43 29.83
CA GLY A 62 -30.19 0.43 28.91
C GLY A 62 -30.27 -0.18 27.50
N ARG A 63 -31.38 0.07 26.80
CA ARG A 63 -31.36 -0.06 25.33
C ARG A 63 -30.58 1.12 24.77
N ILE A 64 -29.48 0.86 24.08
CA ILE A 64 -28.83 1.88 23.26
C ILE A 64 -29.76 2.13 22.06
N VAL A 65 -30.56 3.19 22.13
CA VAL A 65 -31.34 3.67 20.99
C VAL A 65 -30.39 4.50 20.12
N THR A 66 -29.61 3.83 19.27
CA THR A 66 -28.93 4.51 18.18
C THR A 66 -29.97 4.89 17.14
N GLN A 67 -30.08 6.17 16.77
CA GLN A 67 -30.78 6.50 15.52
C GLN A 67 -30.09 5.73 14.39
N LYS A 68 -30.87 5.11 13.50
CA LYS A 68 -30.32 4.41 12.34
C LYS A 68 -29.53 5.44 11.51
N HIS A 69 -28.21 5.38 11.60
CA HIS A 69 -27.35 6.27 10.82
C HIS A 69 -27.52 5.89 9.35
N SER A 70 -28.10 6.77 8.54
CA SER A 70 -28.42 6.51 7.13
C SER A 70 -27.18 6.25 6.27
N GLY A 71 -25.99 6.65 6.74
CA GLY A 71 -24.71 6.42 6.08
C GLY A 71 -24.02 5.07 6.34
N PHE A 72 -24.54 4.19 7.21
CA PHE A 72 -23.94 2.87 7.47
C PHE A 72 -24.91 1.76 7.01
N PRO A 73 -24.53 0.85 6.09
CA PRO A 73 -25.34 -0.28 5.70
C PRO A 73 -25.57 -1.24 6.87
N CYS A 74 -26.70 -1.92 6.81
CA CYS A 74 -27.05 -2.96 7.78
C CYS A 74 -26.11 -4.14 7.61
N ILE A 75 -25.24 -4.37 8.59
CA ILE A 75 -24.23 -5.44 8.57
C ILE A 75 -24.84 -6.81 8.87
N CYS A 76 -25.92 -6.83 9.65
CA CYS A 76 -26.59 -8.02 10.14
C CYS A 76 -28.10 -7.76 10.20
N ASN A 77 -28.91 -8.60 9.57
CA ASN A 77 -30.36 -8.58 9.75
C ASN A 77 -30.88 -10.02 9.94
N GLY A 78 -31.59 -10.28 11.04
CA GLY A 78 -32.12 -11.61 11.37
C GLY A 78 -31.48 -12.25 12.61
N LYS A 79 -31.90 -13.49 12.92
CA LYS A 79 -31.30 -14.31 13.98
C LYS A 79 -30.04 -14.99 13.43
N ASN A 80 -28.88 -14.51 13.86
CA ASN A 80 -27.59 -15.12 13.60
C ASN A 80 -26.95 -15.54 14.93
N ASP A 81 -26.04 -16.52 14.91
CA ASP A 81 -25.28 -16.87 16.09
C ASP A 81 -24.34 -15.71 16.50
N ILE A 82 -23.99 -15.63 17.79
CA ILE A 82 -23.11 -14.58 18.34
C ILE A 82 -21.76 -14.60 17.62
N ALA A 83 -21.23 -15.78 17.28
CA ALA A 83 -19.98 -15.92 16.53
C ALA A 83 -20.08 -15.28 15.13
N ASP A 84 -21.19 -15.50 14.42
CA ASP A 84 -21.44 -14.96 13.08
C ASP A 84 -21.65 -13.43 13.12
N ILE A 85 -22.34 -12.93 14.15
CA ILE A 85 -22.52 -11.48 14.35
C ILE A 85 -21.18 -10.81 14.62
N VAL A 86 -20.35 -11.41 15.50
CA VAL A 86 -19.00 -10.93 15.81
C VAL A 86 -18.14 -10.94 14.55
N ASP A 87 -18.27 -11.94 13.68
CA ASP A 87 -17.59 -12.00 12.39
C ASP A 87 -18.02 -10.96 11.39
N MET A 88 -19.31 -10.70 11.29
CA MET A 88 -19.80 -9.65 10.42
C MET A 88 -19.41 -8.28 10.96
N ILE A 89 -19.45 -8.04 12.27
CA ILE A 89 -18.97 -6.79 12.88
C ILE A 89 -17.47 -6.63 12.68
N HIS A 90 -16.67 -7.67 12.88
CA HIS A 90 -15.24 -7.62 12.66
C HIS A 90 -14.87 -7.47 11.20
N GLY A 91 -15.50 -8.28 10.33
CA GLY A 91 -15.31 -8.22 8.89
C GLY A 91 -15.74 -6.87 8.34
N TYR A 92 -16.81 -6.28 8.87
CA TYR A 92 -17.27 -4.96 8.51
C TYR A 92 -16.38 -3.88 9.11
N SER A 93 -16.13 -3.80 10.42
CA SER A 93 -15.24 -2.78 11.00
C SER A 93 -13.83 -2.78 10.38
N ARG A 94 -13.31 -3.96 10.02
CA ARG A 94 -12.04 -4.12 9.28
C ARG A 94 -12.14 -3.79 7.80
N ARG A 95 -13.34 -3.81 7.18
CA ARG A 95 -13.58 -3.45 5.77
C ARG A 95 -14.23 -2.09 5.54
N TRP A 96 -14.81 -1.53 6.59
CA TRP A 96 -15.66 -0.35 6.57
C TRP A 96 -14.83 0.92 6.47
N LEU A 97 -13.61 0.87 7.02
CA LEU A 97 -12.57 1.88 6.80
C LEU A 97 -11.55 1.44 5.74
N THR A 98 -11.65 0.23 5.17
CA THR A 98 -10.80 -0.19 4.04
C THR A 98 -11.63 -0.21 2.78
N THR A 99 -11.74 0.98 2.23
CA THR A 99 -11.63 1.26 0.80
C THR A 99 -11.06 0.09 0.00
N SER A 100 -11.71 -0.28 -1.11
CA SER A 100 -11.34 -1.44 -1.94
C SER A 100 -9.84 -1.55 -2.15
N ASN A 101 -9.28 -2.76 -2.14
CA ASN A 101 -7.88 -2.94 -2.51
C ASN A 101 -7.70 -2.42 -3.96
N PRO A 102 -6.76 -1.49 -4.23
CA PRO A 102 -6.62 -0.86 -5.55
C PRO A 102 -6.00 -1.83 -6.59
N PHE A 103 -5.73 -3.06 -6.16
CA PHE A 103 -5.26 -4.18 -6.95
C PHE A 103 -6.30 -5.33 -7.00
N ASP A 104 -7.48 -5.16 -6.40
CA ASP A 104 -8.53 -6.16 -6.43
C ASP A 104 -9.15 -6.23 -7.84
N VAL A 105 -9.14 -7.42 -8.43
CA VAL A 105 -9.86 -7.72 -9.66
C VAL A 105 -10.91 -8.73 -9.24
N GLY A 106 -12.18 -8.36 -9.35
CA GLY A 106 -13.30 -9.19 -8.89
C GLY A 106 -13.20 -10.64 -9.37
N PRO A 107 -13.79 -11.59 -8.62
CA PRO A 107 -13.55 -13.02 -8.82
C PRO A 107 -13.79 -13.41 -10.28
N LEU A 108 -12.77 -14.02 -10.88
CA LEU A 108 -12.87 -14.68 -12.17
C LEU A 108 -13.99 -15.72 -12.07
N VAL A 109 -15.16 -15.37 -12.62
CA VAL A 109 -16.29 -16.29 -12.75
C VAL A 109 -15.81 -17.46 -13.59
N THR A 110 -15.60 -18.61 -12.95
CA THR A 110 -15.60 -19.91 -13.62
C THR A 110 -17.01 -20.15 -14.15
N PRO A 111 -17.23 -20.25 -15.47
CA PRO A 111 -18.53 -20.64 -15.98
C PRO A 111 -18.65 -22.17 -15.82
N ALA A 112 -19.23 -22.60 -14.71
CA ALA A 112 -19.75 -23.95 -14.59
C ALA A 112 -21.22 -23.97 -15.01
N SER A 113 -21.48 -24.67 -16.11
CA SER A 113 -22.70 -25.42 -16.41
C SER A 113 -24.02 -24.64 -16.55
N SER A 114 -24.35 -24.28 -17.80
CA SER A 114 -25.74 -24.22 -18.26
C SER A 114 -25.84 -24.93 -19.61
N SER A 115 -26.74 -25.92 -19.67
CA SER A 115 -27.01 -26.81 -20.79
C SER A 115 -27.33 -26.09 -22.12
N PRO A 116 -27.12 -26.74 -23.29
CA PRO A 116 -27.26 -26.10 -24.60
C PRO A 116 -28.71 -26.16 -25.13
N PRO A 117 -29.18 -25.14 -25.88
CA PRO A 117 -30.27 -25.29 -26.83
C PRO A 117 -29.75 -25.66 -28.24
N PRO A 118 -30.63 -26.17 -29.14
CA PRO A 118 -30.25 -27.17 -30.12
C PRO A 118 -29.71 -26.63 -31.45
N VAL A 119 -28.94 -27.51 -32.09
CA VAL A 119 -28.42 -27.50 -33.44
C VAL A 119 -29.52 -27.24 -34.48
N GLN A 120 -29.28 -26.32 -35.42
CA GLN A 120 -29.83 -26.44 -36.77
C GLN A 120 -28.70 -26.40 -37.80
N VAL A 121 -28.84 -27.36 -38.72
CA VAL A 121 -27.91 -27.86 -39.71
C VAL A 121 -27.93 -26.98 -40.96
N ALA A 122 -26.75 -26.68 -41.50
CA ALA A 122 -26.55 -26.54 -42.94
C ALA A 122 -25.10 -26.90 -43.30
N GLU A 123 -24.93 -28.18 -43.65
CA GLU A 123 -23.92 -28.75 -44.55
C GLU A 123 -23.90 -28.00 -45.91
N ALA A 124 -22.90 -28.02 -46.78
CA ALA A 124 -21.58 -28.65 -46.89
C ALA A 124 -20.84 -27.91 -48.04
N SER A 125 -19.58 -27.53 -47.87
CA SER A 125 -18.36 -28.17 -48.41
C SER A 125 -18.20 -28.26 -49.94
N SER A 126 -17.12 -27.65 -50.45
CA SER A 126 -16.11 -28.28 -51.35
C SER A 126 -15.04 -27.23 -51.70
N SER A 127 -13.83 -27.32 -51.14
CA SER A 127 -12.63 -27.96 -51.71
C SER A 127 -12.20 -27.44 -53.09
N SER A 128 -11.10 -26.67 -53.16
CA SER A 128 -9.82 -27.09 -53.76
C SER A 128 -8.83 -25.91 -53.70
N SER A 129 -7.64 -26.15 -53.15
CA SER A 129 -6.37 -26.32 -53.89
C SER A 129 -5.51 -25.05 -53.97
N ARG A 130 -4.38 -25.11 -53.26
CA ARG A 130 -3.15 -24.32 -53.50
C ARG A 130 -2.52 -24.79 -54.82
N PRO A 131 -1.75 -23.96 -55.56
CA PRO A 131 -0.32 -23.84 -55.23
C PRO A 131 0.36 -22.48 -55.55
N ALA A 132 1.58 -22.37 -55.02
CA ALA A 132 2.52 -21.25 -55.10
C ALA A 132 3.17 -21.03 -56.49
N LYS A 133 3.75 -19.84 -56.72
CA LYS A 133 4.92 -19.67 -57.60
C LYS A 133 5.74 -18.38 -57.35
N ARG A 134 7.05 -18.57 -57.14
CA ARG A 134 8.23 -17.73 -57.47
C ARG A 134 8.19 -17.32 -58.98
N GLN A 135 8.82 -16.28 -59.56
CA GLN A 135 10.19 -15.74 -59.40
C GLN A 135 10.41 -14.54 -60.40
N LYS A 136 11.29 -13.58 -60.01
CA LYS A 136 12.37 -12.88 -60.78
C LYS A 136 12.13 -11.88 -61.96
N LEU A 137 12.66 -10.66 -61.71
CA LEU A 137 13.66 -9.84 -62.44
C LEU A 137 13.33 -8.94 -63.66
N SER A 138 14.04 -7.79 -63.65
CA SER A 138 14.35 -6.80 -64.72
C SER A 138 13.46 -5.55 -64.75
N GLY A 139 13.93 -4.29 -64.75
CA GLY A 139 15.27 -3.72 -64.86
C GLY A 139 15.24 -2.20 -64.54
N ASN A 140 16.41 -1.61 -64.33
CA ASN A 140 16.64 -0.17 -64.12
C ASN A 140 16.84 0.54 -65.49
N PRO A 141 16.66 1.88 -65.65
CA PRO A 141 17.69 2.82 -65.16
C PRO A 141 17.25 4.25 -64.75
N THR A 142 17.99 4.77 -63.75
CA THR A 142 18.49 6.16 -63.53
C THR A 142 17.56 7.39 -63.63
N ALA A 143 17.40 8.11 -62.51
CA ALA A 143 17.54 9.57 -62.43
C ALA A 143 17.92 10.02 -61.00
N LYS A 144 18.89 10.93 -60.93
CA LYS A 144 19.60 11.41 -59.72
C LYS A 144 18.74 12.39 -58.89
N GLY A 145 18.77 12.25 -57.57
CA GLY A 145 18.20 13.21 -56.61
C GLY A 145 18.94 13.18 -55.26
N LYS A 146 19.72 14.24 -55.01
CA LYS A 146 20.67 14.51 -53.92
C LYS A 146 20.33 13.95 -52.53
N ALA A 147 21.26 13.16 -51.98
CA ALA A 147 21.33 12.83 -50.56
C ALA A 147 21.83 14.04 -49.75
N GLN A 148 21.02 14.53 -48.82
CA GLN A 148 21.50 15.42 -47.75
C GLN A 148 22.22 14.58 -46.70
N ALA A 149 23.52 14.80 -46.57
CA ALA A 149 24.33 14.28 -45.48
C ALA A 149 23.77 14.76 -44.14
N LYS A 150 23.30 13.83 -43.31
CA LYS A 150 23.05 14.10 -41.90
C LYS A 150 24.39 14.38 -41.23
N ARG A 151 24.60 15.63 -40.83
CA ARG A 151 25.64 15.99 -39.85
C ARG A 151 25.48 15.09 -38.61
N PRO A 152 26.58 14.62 -37.99
CA PRO A 152 26.49 13.92 -36.72
C PRO A 152 25.98 14.92 -35.69
N GLN A 153 24.75 14.74 -35.25
CA GLN A 153 24.28 15.34 -34.01
C GLN A 153 25.04 14.61 -32.90
N ASP A 154 25.84 15.35 -32.13
CA ASP A 154 26.35 14.88 -30.86
C ASP A 154 25.21 14.21 -30.10
N LYS A 155 25.33 12.90 -29.90
CA LYS A 155 24.51 12.19 -28.93
C LYS A 155 24.92 12.75 -27.58
N GLY A 156 24.22 13.79 -27.15
CA GLY A 156 24.23 14.21 -25.75
C GLY A 156 24.07 12.98 -24.89
N GLU A 157 24.89 12.90 -23.84
CA GLU A 157 24.97 11.81 -22.88
C GLU A 157 23.56 11.24 -22.62
N ALA A 158 23.38 9.95 -22.91
CA ALA A 158 22.14 9.28 -22.61
C ALA A 158 21.85 9.50 -21.12
N LYS A 159 20.76 10.22 -20.81
CA LYS A 159 20.32 10.40 -19.43
C LYS A 159 20.25 9.02 -18.79
N VAL A 160 21.18 8.73 -17.87
CA VAL A 160 21.24 7.46 -17.16
C VAL A 160 19.89 7.27 -16.46
N GLN A 161 19.10 6.33 -16.96
CA GLN A 161 17.80 6.03 -16.39
C GLN A 161 18.03 5.37 -15.04
N ARG A 162 17.37 5.88 -13.99
CA ARG A 162 17.46 5.30 -12.64
C ARG A 162 17.08 3.83 -12.68
N ASP A 163 17.91 2.99 -12.04
CA ASP A 163 17.53 1.63 -11.70
C ASP A 163 16.50 1.62 -10.54
N PRO A 164 15.26 1.13 -10.77
CA PRO A 164 14.25 1.04 -9.73
C PRO A 164 14.63 0.09 -8.57
N PHE A 165 15.57 -0.85 -8.79
CA PHE A 165 16.04 -1.80 -7.78
C PHE A 165 17.25 -1.27 -6.98
N ALA A 166 17.72 -0.07 -7.31
CA ALA A 166 18.77 0.61 -6.56
C ALA A 166 18.17 1.64 -5.57
N THR A 167 18.77 1.68 -4.38
CA THR A 167 18.46 2.67 -3.35
C THR A 167 18.89 4.07 -3.77
N ILE A 168 18.16 5.08 -3.30
CA ILE A 168 18.45 6.48 -3.61
C ILE A 168 19.35 7.05 -2.51
N ALA A 169 20.60 7.37 -2.86
CA ALA A 169 21.50 8.08 -1.96
C ALA A 169 21.30 9.60 -2.12
N SER A 170 20.64 10.24 -1.16
CA SER A 170 20.42 11.69 -1.17
C SER A 170 20.06 12.20 0.22
N PRO A 171 20.52 13.40 0.62
CA PRO A 171 20.15 13.98 1.91
C PRO A 171 18.65 14.30 2.04
N PHE A 172 17.91 14.35 0.93
CA PHE A 172 16.46 14.57 0.92
C PHE A 172 15.64 13.29 1.04
N PHE A 173 16.30 12.13 1.12
CA PHE A 173 15.67 10.81 1.14
C PHE A 173 16.02 10.09 2.43
N PRO A 174 15.08 9.30 2.98
CA PRO A 174 15.37 8.47 4.15
C PRO A 174 16.35 7.37 3.77
N SER A 175 17.02 6.80 4.77
CA SER A 175 18.02 5.75 4.58
C SER A 175 17.35 4.38 4.45
N ALA A 176 17.74 3.58 3.44
CA ALA A 176 17.27 2.22 3.31
C ALA A 176 17.92 1.31 4.37
N ILE A 177 17.17 0.34 4.88
CA ILE A 177 17.74 -0.66 5.80
C ILE A 177 18.64 -1.62 5.00
N PRO A 178 19.90 -1.88 5.43
CA PRO A 178 20.87 -2.62 4.62
C PRO A 178 20.40 -3.98 4.11
N ALA A 179 19.78 -4.80 4.96
CA ALA A 179 19.24 -6.11 4.59
C ALA A 179 18.19 -6.01 3.47
N TRP A 180 17.31 -5.00 3.55
CA TRP A 180 16.26 -4.76 2.58
C TRP A 180 16.78 -4.17 1.27
N ALA A 181 17.76 -3.27 1.35
CA ALA A 181 18.46 -2.73 0.18
C ALA A 181 19.18 -3.84 -0.60
N ALA A 182 19.91 -4.71 0.10
CA ALA A 182 20.59 -5.85 -0.50
C ALA A 182 19.60 -6.84 -1.13
N ALA A 183 18.50 -7.14 -0.43
CA ALA A 183 17.44 -7.99 -0.97
C ALA A 183 16.78 -7.42 -2.23
N LEU A 184 16.54 -6.10 -2.27
CA LEU A 184 15.96 -5.44 -3.44
C LEU A 184 16.89 -5.52 -4.65
N GLN A 185 18.18 -5.27 -4.45
CA GLN A 185 19.19 -5.36 -5.52
C GLN A 185 19.37 -6.79 -6.03
N ALA A 186 19.20 -7.79 -5.16
CA ALA A 186 19.37 -9.20 -5.49
C ALA A 186 18.16 -9.85 -6.19
N VAL A 187 17.09 -9.09 -6.48
CA VAL A 187 15.91 -9.63 -7.17
C VAL A 187 16.29 -10.16 -8.55
N ASP A 188 16.01 -11.44 -8.78
CA ASP A 188 16.14 -12.06 -10.09
C ASP A 188 15.00 -11.62 -11.01
N GLN A 189 15.38 -10.90 -12.06
CA GLN A 189 14.47 -10.36 -13.07
C GLN A 189 14.34 -11.26 -14.32
N SER A 190 15.08 -12.37 -14.37
CA SER A 190 15.12 -13.28 -15.52
C SER A 190 13.90 -14.20 -15.61
N THR A 191 13.22 -14.44 -14.49
CA THR A 191 12.09 -15.39 -14.42
C THR A 191 10.84 -14.80 -15.11
N PRO A 192 10.08 -15.60 -15.88
CA PRO A 192 8.76 -15.19 -16.38
C PRO A 192 7.81 -14.85 -15.21
N PRO A 193 6.79 -14.00 -15.44
CA PRO A 193 5.87 -13.62 -14.37
C PRO A 193 5.10 -14.85 -13.87
N ALA A 194 4.77 -14.87 -12.58
CA ALA A 194 3.92 -15.92 -12.02
C ALA A 194 2.49 -15.90 -12.63
N MET A 195 2.09 -14.76 -13.20
CA MET A 195 0.79 -14.54 -13.83
C MET A 195 0.99 -14.00 -15.27
N ASP A 196 0.47 -14.70 -16.27
CA ASP A 196 0.45 -14.26 -17.68
C ASP A 196 -0.96 -14.50 -18.27
N PRO A 197 -1.64 -13.50 -18.87
CA PRO A 197 -1.23 -12.09 -19.01
C PRO A 197 -1.09 -11.37 -17.66
N LEU A 198 -0.19 -10.38 -17.61
CA LEU A 198 -0.02 -9.56 -16.41
C LEU A 198 -1.34 -8.89 -16.02
N PRO A 199 -1.71 -8.95 -14.73
CA PRO A 199 -2.92 -8.30 -14.24
C PRO A 199 -2.91 -6.79 -14.52
N ALA A 200 -4.09 -6.20 -14.70
CA ALA A 200 -4.25 -4.77 -14.97
C ALA A 200 -3.68 -3.87 -13.85
N TYR A 201 -3.48 -4.44 -12.66
CA TYR A 201 -2.92 -3.77 -11.51
C TYR A 201 -1.38 -3.80 -11.46
N ALA A 202 -0.75 -4.63 -12.29
CA ALA A 202 0.71 -4.76 -12.33
C ALA A 202 1.36 -3.40 -12.65
N ARG A 203 2.53 -3.16 -12.05
CA ARG A 203 3.34 -1.93 -12.24
C ARG A 203 2.67 -0.61 -11.82
N LYS A 204 1.57 -0.65 -11.06
CA LYS A 204 0.94 0.52 -10.44
C LYS A 204 1.42 0.73 -9.01
N TYR A 205 1.32 1.97 -8.54
CA TYR A 205 1.68 2.40 -7.19
C TYR A 205 0.49 3.09 -6.55
N CYS A 206 0.22 2.78 -5.28
CA CYS A 206 -0.87 3.40 -4.52
C CYS A 206 -0.54 4.84 -4.12
N TYR A 207 0.74 5.18 -3.94
CA TYR A 207 1.22 6.53 -3.69
C TYR A 207 2.31 6.89 -4.73
N PRO A 208 2.66 8.18 -4.91
CA PRO A 208 3.80 8.55 -5.74
C PRO A 208 5.07 7.79 -5.35
N ASP A 209 5.75 7.18 -6.32
CA ASP A 209 7.07 6.59 -6.08
C ASP A 209 8.06 7.70 -5.69
N PRO A 210 8.79 7.59 -4.55
CA PRO A 210 9.78 8.59 -4.14
C PRO A 210 10.85 8.86 -5.22
N GLY A 211 11.14 7.87 -6.07
CA GLY A 211 12.02 8.01 -7.23
C GLY A 211 11.63 9.09 -8.23
N LEU A 212 10.35 9.47 -8.27
CA LEU A 212 9.86 10.59 -9.07
C LEU A 212 10.51 11.92 -8.67
N PHE A 213 10.89 12.06 -7.40
CA PHE A 213 11.46 13.29 -6.86
C PHE A 213 13.00 13.32 -6.95
N ALA A 214 13.66 12.16 -7.00
CA ALA A 214 15.12 12.06 -6.89
C ALA A 214 15.88 12.69 -8.07
N ASN A 215 15.46 12.39 -9.30
CA ASN A 215 16.12 12.88 -10.53
C ASN A 215 15.46 14.14 -11.10
N THR A 216 14.64 14.82 -10.30
CA THR A 216 13.92 16.02 -10.72
C THR A 216 14.69 17.26 -10.26
N PRO A 217 14.92 18.26 -11.14
CA PRO A 217 15.57 19.51 -10.77
C PRO A 217 14.87 20.19 -9.58
N ALA A 218 15.63 20.88 -8.71
CA ALA A 218 15.14 21.39 -7.43
C ALA A 218 13.83 22.19 -7.54
N GLN A 219 13.74 23.15 -8.47
CA GLN A 219 12.52 23.94 -8.68
C GLN A 219 11.31 23.07 -9.04
N ARG A 220 11.52 22.08 -9.90
CA ARG A 220 10.48 21.18 -10.38
C ARG A 220 10.09 20.14 -9.33
N ARG A 221 11.03 19.76 -8.45
CA ARG A 221 10.78 18.93 -7.27
C ARG A 221 9.91 19.66 -6.26
N GLN A 222 10.17 20.96 -6.01
CA GLN A 222 9.35 21.79 -5.13
C GLN A 222 7.91 21.92 -5.66
N GLN A 223 7.73 22.08 -6.97
CA GLN A 223 6.40 22.06 -7.59
C GLN A 223 5.68 20.72 -7.36
N MET A 224 6.37 19.59 -7.53
CA MET A 224 5.77 18.28 -7.28
C MET A 224 5.43 18.06 -5.80
N LEU A 225 6.24 18.57 -4.87
CA LEU A 225 5.98 18.52 -3.44
C LEU A 225 4.74 19.34 -3.08
N GLU A 226 4.65 20.58 -3.57
CA GLU A 226 3.46 21.41 -3.40
C GLU A 226 2.21 20.71 -3.95
N SER A 227 2.28 20.19 -5.18
CA SER A 227 1.17 19.46 -5.79
C SER A 227 0.75 18.24 -4.96
N TRP A 228 1.71 17.45 -4.47
CA TRP A 228 1.43 16.30 -3.60
C TRP A 228 0.72 16.73 -2.32
N LEU A 229 1.23 17.74 -1.61
CA LEU A 229 0.66 18.21 -0.34
C LEU A 229 -0.74 18.82 -0.51
N ARG A 230 -1.05 19.39 -1.68
CA ARG A 230 -2.40 19.89 -1.99
C ARG A 230 -3.42 18.78 -2.23
N ILE A 231 -2.97 17.63 -2.75
CA ILE A 231 -3.87 16.52 -3.09
C ILE A 231 -3.81 15.36 -2.09
N SER A 232 -2.83 15.32 -1.19
CA SER A 232 -2.57 14.15 -0.33
C SER A 232 -3.75 13.81 0.55
N ASP A 233 -4.43 14.82 1.10
CA ASP A 233 -5.59 14.60 1.97
C ASP A 233 -6.79 14.10 1.16
N ALA A 234 -6.99 14.65 -0.03
CA ALA A 234 -8.02 14.18 -0.95
C ALA A 234 -7.75 12.76 -1.43
N TRP A 235 -6.49 12.41 -1.73
CA TRP A 235 -6.07 11.07 -2.13
C TRP A 235 -6.25 10.06 -0.99
N ARG A 236 -5.89 10.42 0.24
CA ARG A 236 -6.12 9.57 1.41
C ARG A 236 -7.63 9.42 1.67
N ALA A 237 -8.40 10.51 1.57
CA ALA A 237 -9.83 10.54 1.88
C ALA A 237 -10.72 9.87 0.82
N SER A 238 -10.34 9.89 -0.46
CA SER A 238 -11.04 9.12 -1.49
C SER A 238 -10.95 7.61 -1.24
N GLY A 239 -9.94 7.23 -0.45
CA GLY A 239 -9.70 5.86 -0.11
C GLY A 239 -9.19 5.07 -1.30
N ASN A 240 -8.61 3.90 -1.03
CA ASN A 240 -8.07 2.97 -2.03
C ASN A 240 -9.07 2.49 -3.12
N SER A 241 -10.28 3.05 -3.21
CA SER A 241 -11.26 2.84 -4.28
C SER A 241 -10.75 3.17 -5.70
N HIS A 242 -9.57 3.80 -5.82
CA HIS A 242 -8.90 4.06 -7.09
C HIS A 242 -7.79 3.05 -7.36
N ASN A 243 -7.94 2.25 -8.43
CA ASN A 243 -6.85 1.43 -8.98
C ASN A 243 -5.58 2.29 -9.10
N GLY A 244 -4.51 1.94 -8.37
CA GLY A 244 -3.31 2.78 -8.23
C GLY A 244 -2.75 3.30 -9.56
N MET A 245 -1.91 4.33 -9.53
CA MET A 245 -1.44 4.95 -10.77
C MET A 245 -0.12 4.35 -11.27
N LYS A 246 0.04 4.28 -12.59
CA LYS A 246 1.36 4.05 -13.21
C LYS A 246 2.26 5.24 -12.91
N ILE A 247 3.59 5.02 -12.94
CA ILE A 247 4.59 6.07 -12.69
C ILE A 247 4.38 7.33 -13.57
N GLN A 248 3.94 7.15 -14.83
CA GLN A 248 3.68 8.27 -15.72
C GLN A 248 2.41 9.05 -15.36
N GLN A 249 1.36 8.35 -14.90
CA GLN A 249 0.13 8.99 -14.42
C GLN A 249 0.41 9.80 -13.16
N TRP A 250 1.19 9.26 -12.23
CA TRP A 250 1.67 10.00 -11.06
C TRP A 250 2.44 11.27 -11.44
N ARG A 251 3.38 11.18 -12.39
CA ARG A 251 4.07 12.37 -12.92
C ARG A 251 3.09 13.37 -13.50
N ASP A 252 2.13 12.91 -14.31
CA ASP A 252 1.20 13.79 -15.01
C ASP A 252 0.34 14.57 -13.99
N VAL A 253 -0.14 13.93 -12.91
CA VAL A 253 -0.86 14.56 -11.79
C VAL A 253 0.02 15.55 -11.02
N LEU A 254 1.23 15.14 -10.63
CA LEU A 254 2.13 16.00 -9.85
C LEU A 254 2.62 17.23 -10.64
N TYR A 255 2.53 17.21 -11.96
CA TYR A 255 2.85 18.36 -12.83
C TYR A 255 1.65 19.25 -13.17
N ILE A 256 0.48 18.99 -12.58
CA ILE A 256 -0.66 19.91 -12.67
C ILE A 256 -0.39 21.10 -11.76
N ASP A 257 -0.70 22.29 -12.25
CA ASP A 257 -0.73 23.50 -11.44
C ASP A 257 -2.12 23.64 -10.81
N TYR A 258 -2.22 23.32 -9.53
CA TYR A 258 -3.46 23.42 -8.75
C TYR A 258 -3.78 24.85 -8.26
N THR A 259 -2.92 25.82 -8.61
CA THR A 259 -3.18 27.25 -8.39
C THR A 259 -4.00 27.89 -9.51
N SER A 260 -4.38 27.12 -10.52
CA SER A 260 -5.33 27.49 -11.58
C SER A 260 -6.52 26.53 -11.58
N PRO A 261 -7.71 26.93 -12.10
CA PRO A 261 -8.84 26.02 -12.23
C PRO A 261 -8.47 24.78 -13.07
N VAL A 262 -8.74 23.60 -12.54
CA VAL A 262 -8.50 22.32 -13.23
C VAL A 262 -9.82 21.60 -13.45
N SER A 263 -10.07 21.20 -14.70
CA SER A 263 -11.25 20.43 -15.09
C SER A 263 -10.86 19.04 -15.57
N THR A 264 -11.63 18.02 -15.18
CA THR A 264 -11.57 16.67 -15.77
C THR A 264 -12.22 16.61 -17.16
N GLU A 265 -12.97 17.65 -17.52
CA GLU A 265 -13.75 17.77 -18.76
C GLU A 265 -13.23 18.93 -19.60
N GLY A 266 -12.72 18.60 -20.78
CA GLY A 266 -12.23 19.57 -21.75
C GLY A 266 -11.60 18.90 -22.96
N GLU A 267 -12.00 19.32 -24.16
CA GLU A 267 -11.34 18.94 -25.41
C GLU A 267 -9.99 19.66 -25.51
N SER A 268 -8.99 19.18 -24.79
CA SER A 268 -7.63 19.69 -25.00
C SER A 268 -7.05 19.13 -26.29
N THR A 269 -6.44 19.99 -27.10
CA THR A 269 -5.81 19.62 -28.37
C THR A 269 -4.45 18.95 -28.18
N THR A 270 -3.77 19.16 -27.04
CA THR A 270 -2.43 18.61 -26.81
C THR A 270 -2.47 17.23 -26.14
N HIS A 271 -1.60 16.33 -26.59
CA HIS A 271 -1.46 14.98 -26.01
C HIS A 271 -1.11 15.00 -24.51
N THR A 272 -0.28 15.95 -24.07
CA THR A 272 0.09 16.10 -22.65
C THR A 272 -1.09 16.51 -21.78
N ALA A 273 -1.93 17.44 -22.24
CA ALA A 273 -3.10 17.85 -21.49
C ALA A 273 -4.16 16.74 -21.42
N LYS A 274 -4.35 15.96 -22.50
CA LYS A 274 -5.22 14.77 -22.48
C LYS A 274 -4.75 13.76 -21.43
N ARG A 275 -3.46 13.43 -21.38
CA ARG A 275 -2.90 12.52 -20.36
C ARG A 275 -3.08 13.03 -18.93
N ARG A 276 -2.90 14.33 -18.70
CA ARG A 276 -3.14 14.95 -17.39
C ARG A 276 -4.61 14.85 -16.98
N ALA A 277 -5.53 15.13 -17.91
CA ALA A 277 -6.96 14.98 -17.65
C ALA A 277 -7.36 13.53 -17.33
N GLU A 278 -6.80 12.55 -18.06
CA GLU A 278 -7.01 11.13 -17.78
C GLU A 278 -6.48 10.72 -16.40
N ALA A 279 -5.28 11.18 -16.02
CA ALA A 279 -4.73 10.89 -14.70
C ALA A 279 -5.52 11.60 -13.59
N LEU A 280 -6.04 12.80 -13.84
CA LEU A 280 -6.88 13.53 -12.90
C LEU A 280 -8.23 12.85 -12.66
N LYS A 281 -8.81 12.19 -13.67
CA LYS A 281 -10.02 11.36 -13.52
C LYS A 281 -9.84 10.17 -12.57
N ILE A 282 -8.58 9.80 -12.26
CA ILE A 282 -8.29 8.79 -11.25
C ILE A 282 -8.32 9.42 -9.85
N LEU A 283 -7.95 10.70 -9.69
CA LEU A 283 -7.98 11.40 -8.40
C LEU A 283 -9.38 11.95 -8.07
N LEU A 284 -10.12 12.43 -9.07
CA LEU A 284 -11.39 13.13 -8.90
C LEU A 284 -12.51 12.37 -9.62
N PRO A 285 -13.70 12.21 -9.00
CA PRO A 285 -14.87 11.69 -9.69
C PRO A 285 -15.17 12.48 -10.98
N SER A 286 -15.66 11.82 -12.01
CA SER A 286 -16.09 12.47 -13.27
C SER A 286 -17.05 13.63 -12.98
N GLY A 287 -16.84 14.78 -13.63
CA GLY A 287 -17.63 16.00 -13.42
C GLY A 287 -17.20 16.86 -12.24
N THR A 288 -16.17 16.46 -11.48
CA THR A 288 -15.62 17.28 -10.40
C THR A 288 -14.72 18.38 -10.96
N THR A 289 -14.98 19.62 -10.55
CA THR A 289 -14.05 20.73 -10.80
C THR A 289 -13.18 20.93 -9.57
N PHE A 290 -11.86 20.92 -9.75
CA PHE A 290 -10.95 21.30 -8.68
C PHE A 290 -10.94 22.82 -8.59
N ARG A 291 -11.47 23.37 -7.49
CA ARG A 291 -11.46 24.81 -7.25
C ARG A 291 -10.01 25.28 -7.06
N GLU A 292 -9.68 26.38 -7.73
CA GLU A 292 -8.41 27.09 -7.58
C GLU A 292 -8.06 27.28 -6.10
N GLN A 293 -6.88 26.80 -5.68
CA GLN A 293 -6.40 26.92 -4.30
C GLN A 293 -5.40 28.06 -4.12
N LYS A 294 -5.51 29.12 -4.93
CA LYS A 294 -4.59 30.25 -4.87
C LYS A 294 -4.65 30.94 -3.50
N GLY A 295 -3.48 31.08 -2.87
CA GLY A 295 -3.37 31.62 -1.51
C GLY A 295 -3.83 30.68 -0.39
N VAL A 296 -4.41 29.52 -0.72
CA VAL A 296 -4.68 28.48 0.28
C VAL A 296 -3.35 27.83 0.65
N PRO A 297 -2.98 27.89 1.94
CA PRO A 297 -1.78 27.22 2.41
C PRO A 297 -1.91 25.71 2.24
N PHE A 298 -0.79 25.04 2.07
CA PHE A 298 -0.72 23.59 2.22
C PHE A 298 0.02 23.25 3.50
N THR A 299 -0.27 22.09 4.08
CA THR A 299 0.23 21.72 5.40
C THR A 299 0.91 20.37 5.41
N TRP A 300 1.94 20.24 6.24
CA TRP A 300 2.57 18.96 6.56
C TRP A 300 2.87 18.92 8.06
N ASN A 301 2.27 17.96 8.76
CA ASN A 301 2.53 17.74 10.18
C ASN A 301 2.47 19.03 11.04
N GLY A 302 1.43 19.84 10.83
CA GLY A 302 1.25 21.13 11.51
C GLY A 302 2.05 22.30 10.93
N ASN A 303 3.06 22.06 10.10
CA ASN A 303 3.75 23.11 9.35
C ASN A 303 2.87 23.63 8.22
N ARG A 304 2.88 24.95 8.00
CA ARG A 304 2.05 25.64 7.00
C ARG A 304 2.93 26.35 5.99
N PHE A 305 2.67 26.11 4.71
CA PHE A 305 3.44 26.67 3.59
C PHE A 305 2.52 27.47 2.67
N SER A 306 3.05 28.55 2.11
CA SER A 306 2.36 29.36 1.10
C SER A 306 2.68 28.87 -0.32
N ALA A 307 1.83 29.17 -1.30
CA ALA A 307 2.08 28.82 -2.70
C ALA A 307 3.44 29.38 -3.17
N GLY A 308 4.27 28.55 -3.80
CA GLY A 308 5.61 28.93 -4.25
C GLY A 308 6.68 29.02 -3.15
N GLN A 309 6.31 28.79 -1.88
CA GLN A 309 7.29 28.65 -0.80
C GLN A 309 8.00 27.29 -0.92
N SER A 310 9.32 27.28 -0.84
CA SER A 310 10.09 26.04 -0.84
C SER A 310 9.83 25.24 0.44
N VAL A 311 9.56 23.96 0.29
CA VAL A 311 9.55 23.00 1.38
C VAL A 311 11.00 22.77 1.84
N PRO A 312 11.31 22.91 3.14
CA PRO A 312 12.62 22.61 3.71
C PRO A 312 13.08 21.17 3.45
N ASP A 313 14.38 20.93 3.50
CA ASP A 313 14.99 19.64 3.15
C ASP A 313 14.68 18.53 4.16
N ASP A 314 14.59 18.86 5.44
CA ASP A 314 14.16 17.99 6.53
C ASP A 314 12.69 17.57 6.35
N ILE A 315 11.80 18.52 6.08
CA ILE A 315 10.39 18.22 5.76
C ILE A 315 10.28 17.40 4.47
N THR A 316 11.11 17.69 3.47
CA THR A 316 11.16 16.90 2.23
C THR A 316 11.51 15.45 2.54
N ARG A 317 12.47 15.22 3.43
CA ARG A 317 12.86 13.86 3.87
C ARG A 317 11.72 13.16 4.60
N GLU A 318 10.97 13.86 5.46
CA GLU A 318 9.78 13.33 6.11
C GLU A 318 8.70 12.91 5.11
N ILE A 319 8.45 13.74 4.09
CA ILE A 319 7.49 13.43 3.03
C ILE A 319 7.95 12.19 2.25
N MET A 320 9.23 12.09 1.90
CA MET A 320 9.76 10.90 1.23
C MET A 320 9.63 9.66 2.10
N PHE A 321 9.87 9.77 3.41
CA PHE A 321 9.67 8.69 4.37
C PHE A 321 8.22 8.21 4.41
N ASP A 322 7.24 9.11 4.52
CA ASP A 322 5.81 8.74 4.47
C ASP A 322 5.48 8.05 3.14
N LEU A 323 5.95 8.57 2.00
CA LEU A 323 5.71 7.94 0.70
C LEU A 323 6.31 6.53 0.58
N TYR A 324 7.49 6.28 1.17
CA TYR A 324 8.05 4.93 1.27
C TYR A 324 7.21 4.03 2.17
N GLU A 325 6.85 4.50 3.36
CA GLU A 325 6.08 3.74 4.35
C GLU A 325 4.69 3.36 3.82
N GLN A 326 3.94 4.33 3.26
CA GLN A 326 2.60 4.09 2.72
C GLN A 326 2.64 3.14 1.53
N ASN A 327 3.53 3.34 0.57
CA ASN A 327 3.64 2.40 -0.55
C ASN A 327 4.10 1.02 -0.10
N PHE A 328 5.04 0.90 0.85
CA PHE A 328 5.47 -0.39 1.38
C PHE A 328 4.30 -1.13 2.02
N ARG A 329 3.51 -0.44 2.86
CA ARG A 329 2.29 -0.98 3.44
C ARG A 329 1.31 -1.49 2.38
N GLU A 330 1.01 -0.67 1.39
CA GLU A 330 0.09 -1.04 0.31
C GLU A 330 0.65 -2.19 -0.54
N ASP A 331 1.95 -2.24 -0.78
CA ASP A 331 2.61 -3.34 -1.49
C ASP A 331 2.49 -4.66 -0.72
N VAL A 332 2.68 -4.63 0.60
CA VAL A 332 2.51 -5.82 1.45
C VAL A 332 1.06 -6.27 1.48
N LEU A 333 0.11 -5.35 1.68
CA LEU A 333 -1.32 -5.66 1.74
C LEU A 333 -1.81 -6.24 0.42
N ALA A 334 -1.44 -5.61 -0.71
CA ALA A 334 -1.82 -6.07 -2.03
C ALA A 334 -1.27 -7.46 -2.36
N LEU A 335 -0.01 -7.72 -1.98
CA LEU A 335 0.60 -9.03 -2.17
C LEU A 335 -0.04 -10.10 -1.25
N ASP A 336 -0.31 -9.74 0.01
CA ASP A 336 -0.93 -10.66 0.96
C ASP A 336 -2.32 -11.08 0.51
N ASP A 337 -3.15 -10.13 0.10
CA ASP A 337 -4.51 -10.36 -0.40
C ASP A 337 -4.53 -11.21 -1.68
N LEU A 338 -3.52 -11.01 -2.55
CA LEU A 338 -3.37 -11.80 -3.76
C LEU A 338 -2.98 -13.26 -3.50
N LEU A 339 -2.10 -13.50 -2.51
CA LEU A 339 -1.48 -14.81 -2.30
C LEU A 339 -2.16 -15.64 -1.21
N TYR A 340 -2.82 -15.00 -0.25
CA TYR A 340 -3.48 -15.70 0.83
C TYR A 340 -4.89 -16.13 0.42
N SER A 341 -5.06 -17.44 0.26
CA SER A 341 -6.39 -18.06 0.13
C SER A 341 -6.61 -19.00 1.32
N PRO A 342 -7.59 -18.70 2.20
CA PRO A 342 -7.84 -19.53 3.37
C PRO A 342 -8.31 -20.93 2.94
N PRO A 343 -7.76 -22.01 3.52
CA PRO A 343 -8.29 -23.34 3.28
C PRO A 343 -9.78 -23.43 3.68
N PRO A 344 -10.62 -24.20 2.95
CA PRO A 344 -12.07 -24.25 3.21
C PRO A 344 -12.45 -24.62 4.65
N HIS A 345 -11.60 -25.40 5.33
CA HIS A 345 -11.83 -25.86 6.69
C HIS A 345 -11.43 -24.84 7.76
N ILE A 346 -10.66 -23.80 7.41
CA ILE A 346 -10.25 -22.71 8.33
C ILE A 346 -11.05 -21.44 8.07
N ALA A 347 -11.70 -21.33 6.90
CA ALA A 347 -12.55 -20.20 6.57
C ALA A 347 -13.66 -19.99 7.63
N GLY A 348 -13.80 -18.75 8.11
CA GLY A 348 -14.69 -18.33 9.19
C GLY A 348 -14.13 -18.55 10.61
N LEU A 349 -13.08 -19.36 10.78
CA LEU A 349 -12.59 -19.74 12.10
C LEU A 349 -11.71 -18.67 12.76
N ALA A 350 -11.51 -18.80 14.07
CA ALA A 350 -10.70 -17.89 14.87
C ALA A 350 -9.26 -17.75 14.32
N GLU A 351 -8.70 -18.82 13.78
CA GLU A 351 -7.39 -18.85 13.15
C GLU A 351 -7.34 -17.98 11.88
N GLU A 352 -8.39 -18.02 11.04
CA GLU A 352 -8.49 -17.11 9.89
C GLU A 352 -8.64 -15.67 10.36
N ARG A 353 -9.43 -15.42 11.41
CA ARG A 353 -9.60 -14.07 11.98
C ARG A 353 -8.28 -13.52 12.50
N GLN A 354 -7.49 -14.33 13.19
CA GLN A 354 -6.15 -13.96 13.63
C GLN A 354 -5.25 -13.67 12.42
N ARG A 355 -5.30 -14.52 11.38
CA ARG A 355 -4.50 -14.33 10.16
C ARG A 355 -4.85 -13.06 9.39
N ARG A 356 -6.12 -12.68 9.34
CA ARG A 356 -6.58 -11.40 8.76
C ARG A 356 -6.17 -10.19 9.62
N GLY A 357 -5.85 -10.40 10.89
CA GLY A 357 -5.33 -9.35 11.79
C GLY A 357 -3.84 -9.06 11.61
N MET A 358 -3.05 -10.02 11.13
CA MET A 358 -1.58 -9.91 11.06
C MET A 358 -1.04 -8.71 10.27
N PRO A 359 -1.62 -8.31 9.11
CA PRO A 359 -1.14 -7.10 8.43
C PRO A 359 -1.21 -5.85 9.32
N TYR A 360 -2.20 -5.76 10.20
CA TYR A 360 -2.34 -4.65 11.15
C TYR A 360 -1.40 -4.76 12.35
N GLU A 361 -0.91 -5.96 12.68
CA GLU A 361 0.13 -6.17 13.69
C GLU A 361 1.52 -5.82 13.14
N LEU A 362 1.73 -6.02 11.83
CA LEU A 362 2.97 -5.71 11.13
C LEU A 362 3.26 -4.20 11.10
N PHE A 363 2.22 -3.39 11.03
CA PHE A 363 2.32 -1.94 10.94
C PHE A 363 1.80 -1.29 12.23
N PRO A 364 2.66 -0.66 13.03
CA PRO A 364 2.31 -0.17 14.37
C PRO A 364 1.24 0.95 14.36
N THR A 365 1.00 1.62 13.24
CA THR A 365 0.01 2.70 13.14
C THR A 365 -1.28 2.26 12.50
N ILE A 366 -2.33 2.15 13.31
CA ILE A 366 -3.65 1.65 12.88
C ILE A 366 -4.40 2.69 12.04
N PHE A 367 -4.10 3.98 12.22
CA PHE A 367 -4.76 5.08 11.52
C PHE A 367 -3.84 5.67 10.44
N SER A 368 -4.20 5.48 9.16
CA SER A 368 -3.58 6.18 8.02
C SER A 368 -3.96 7.67 7.93
N PHE A 369 -4.79 8.15 8.86
CA PHE A 369 -5.36 9.49 8.85
C PHE A 369 -4.92 10.27 10.08
N GLY A 370 -4.15 11.34 9.85
CA GLY A 370 -4.13 12.49 10.75
C GLY A 370 -3.47 12.29 12.12
N SER A 371 -2.27 11.70 12.18
CA SER A 371 -1.23 12.11 13.13
C SER A 371 0.06 11.40 12.76
N TYR A 372 1.19 12.10 12.85
CA TYR A 372 2.53 11.58 12.62
C TYR A 372 2.77 10.28 13.40
N SER A 373 3.01 9.18 12.66
CA SER A 373 3.62 7.98 13.21
C SER A 373 5.02 8.36 13.69
N PRO A 374 5.42 8.03 14.93
CA PRO A 374 6.82 8.15 15.32
C PRO A 374 7.70 7.46 14.26
N PRO A 375 8.76 8.10 13.77
CA PRO A 375 9.61 7.52 12.74
C PRO A 375 10.40 6.36 13.36
N ASN A 376 10.96 5.50 12.51
CA ASN A 376 11.83 4.41 12.94
C ASN A 376 11.15 3.49 14.00
N ILE A 377 9.92 3.09 13.75
CA ILE A 377 9.23 2.03 14.52
C ILE A 377 8.92 0.86 13.61
N GLY A 378 8.45 -0.26 14.15
CA GLY A 378 8.07 -1.39 13.31
C GLY A 378 9.28 -2.08 12.69
N LEU A 379 9.13 -2.45 11.42
CA LEU A 379 10.23 -2.90 10.56
C LEU A 379 11.28 -1.81 10.30
N SER A 380 10.98 -0.53 10.59
CA SER A 380 11.92 0.58 10.45
C SER A 380 12.70 0.90 11.72
N ALA A 381 12.50 0.15 12.82
CA ALA A 381 13.23 0.41 14.06
C ALA A 381 14.75 0.33 13.89
N ASP A 382 15.50 1.12 14.64
CA ASP A 382 16.96 1.16 14.59
C ASP A 382 17.56 -0.16 15.12
N ASN A 383 16.98 -0.68 16.20
CA ASN A 383 17.44 -1.90 16.86
C ASN A 383 16.76 -3.15 16.27
N ILE A 384 17.56 -4.17 15.91
CA ILE A 384 17.05 -5.46 15.43
C ILE A 384 16.10 -6.13 16.43
N ARG A 385 16.31 -5.92 17.73
CA ARG A 385 15.43 -6.43 18.79
C ARG A 385 14.03 -5.83 18.73
N GLU A 386 13.92 -4.56 18.37
CA GLU A 386 12.63 -3.87 18.24
C GLU A 386 11.94 -4.25 16.92
N ARG A 387 12.71 -4.58 15.87
CA ARG A 387 12.19 -5.10 14.60
C ARG A 387 11.70 -6.54 14.70
N LEU A 388 12.31 -7.35 15.56
CA LEU A 388 12.10 -8.80 15.65
C LEU A 388 10.60 -9.22 15.76
N PRO A 389 9.76 -8.61 16.61
CA PRO A 389 8.34 -8.96 16.67
C PRO A 389 7.64 -8.79 15.31
N PHE A 390 7.96 -7.72 14.60
CA PHE A 390 7.39 -7.41 13.28
C PHE A 390 7.92 -8.35 12.20
N LEU A 391 9.21 -8.70 12.27
CA LEU A 391 9.81 -9.72 11.38
C LEU A 391 9.16 -11.08 11.56
N MET A 392 8.84 -11.47 12.80
CA MET A 392 8.14 -12.71 13.11
C MET A 392 6.70 -12.71 12.58
N VAL A 393 5.97 -11.62 12.74
CA VAL A 393 4.64 -11.44 12.14
C VAL A 393 4.74 -11.54 10.62
N PHE A 394 5.73 -10.88 10.00
CA PHE A 394 5.85 -10.89 8.55
C PHE A 394 6.21 -12.27 8.01
N ALA A 395 7.16 -12.96 8.65
CA ALA A 395 7.51 -14.35 8.31
C ALA A 395 6.30 -15.27 8.42
N LYS A 396 5.46 -15.10 9.45
CA LYS A 396 4.22 -15.86 9.63
C LYS A 396 3.18 -15.57 8.54
N MET A 397 3.04 -14.31 8.12
CA MET A 397 2.18 -13.96 6.99
C MET A 397 2.65 -14.64 5.70
N MET A 398 3.97 -14.56 5.45
CA MET A 398 4.61 -15.12 4.27
C MET A 398 4.57 -16.64 4.24
N ASP A 399 4.66 -17.32 5.39
CA ASP A 399 4.58 -18.79 5.47
C ASP A 399 3.29 -19.35 4.86
N ALA A 400 2.20 -18.56 4.89
CA ALA A 400 0.92 -18.90 4.27
C ALA A 400 0.85 -18.60 2.76
N TRP A 401 1.82 -17.90 2.17
CA TRP A 401 1.88 -17.66 0.73
C TRP A 401 2.31 -18.94 -0.02
N PRO A 402 2.06 -19.07 -1.33
CA PRO A 402 2.55 -20.20 -2.12
C PRO A 402 4.09 -20.26 -2.22
N GLY A 403 4.64 -21.44 -2.52
CA GLY A 403 6.06 -21.65 -2.79
C GLY A 403 6.90 -22.15 -1.60
N GLU A 404 8.17 -22.45 -1.85
CA GLU A 404 9.10 -22.93 -0.82
C GLU A 404 9.45 -21.82 0.19
N LYS A 405 9.54 -22.18 1.47
CA LYS A 405 9.79 -21.24 2.57
C LYS A 405 11.15 -21.47 3.21
N PRO A 406 11.92 -20.39 3.49
CA PRO A 406 13.12 -20.50 4.29
C PRO A 406 12.83 -21.13 5.66
N ASP A 407 13.57 -22.16 6.06
CA ASP A 407 13.37 -22.82 7.36
C ASP A 407 13.42 -21.87 8.55
N ILE A 408 14.18 -20.78 8.41
CA ILE A 408 14.34 -19.74 9.42
C ILE A 408 13.04 -18.99 9.75
N PHE A 409 12.04 -19.00 8.86
CA PHE A 409 10.71 -18.44 9.17
C PHE A 409 10.07 -19.12 10.37
N ARG A 410 10.45 -20.37 10.64
CA ARG A 410 9.90 -21.15 11.76
C ARG A 410 10.52 -20.83 13.12
N LEU A 411 11.51 -19.92 13.19
CA LEU A 411 12.08 -19.45 14.46
C LEU A 411 10.99 -18.94 15.41
N GLY A 412 10.10 -18.08 14.90
CA GLY A 412 9.07 -17.42 15.71
C GLY A 412 7.92 -18.33 16.16
N PHE A 413 7.74 -19.49 15.53
CA PHE A 413 6.71 -20.45 15.93
C PHE A 413 7.15 -21.33 17.11
N ARG A 414 8.45 -21.53 17.27
CA ARG A 414 9.01 -22.52 18.21
C ARG A 414 9.67 -21.90 19.43
N ARG A 415 9.94 -20.59 19.41
CA ARG A 415 10.76 -19.90 20.40
C ARG A 415 10.14 -18.57 20.79
N GLN A 416 10.24 -18.24 22.08
CA GLN A 416 9.91 -16.90 22.59
C GLN A 416 10.97 -15.90 22.10
N GLU A 417 10.58 -14.65 21.84
CA GLU A 417 11.46 -13.58 21.30
C GLU A 417 12.79 -13.43 22.08
N ILE A 418 12.72 -13.57 23.41
CA ILE A 418 13.86 -13.43 24.33
C ILE A 418 14.95 -14.48 24.03
N SER A 419 14.56 -15.65 23.53
CA SER A 419 15.47 -16.78 23.26
C SER A 419 16.12 -16.75 21.87
N ILE A 420 15.75 -15.78 21.02
CA ILE A 420 16.34 -15.60 19.69
C ILE A 420 17.61 -14.77 19.82
N SER A 421 18.73 -15.18 19.22
CA SER A 421 19.97 -14.39 19.25
C SER A 421 19.92 -13.21 18.28
N LYS A 422 20.84 -12.23 18.39
CA LYS A 422 20.90 -11.11 17.43
C LYS A 422 21.23 -11.60 16.02
N GLU A 423 22.12 -12.58 15.92
CA GLU A 423 22.55 -13.20 14.67
C GLU A 423 21.38 -13.93 13.99
N GLN A 424 20.57 -14.65 14.78
CA GLN A 424 19.35 -15.29 14.28
C GLN A 424 18.31 -14.25 13.82
N ALA A 425 18.18 -13.13 14.54
CA ALA A 425 17.27 -12.06 14.14
C ALA A 425 17.71 -11.37 12.84
N HIS A 426 19.00 -11.12 12.65
CA HIS A 426 19.54 -10.62 11.38
C HIS A 426 19.35 -11.62 10.23
N ALA A 427 19.61 -12.90 10.46
CA ALA A 427 19.38 -13.93 9.45
C ALA A 427 17.89 -14.05 9.07
N LEU A 428 16.98 -13.86 10.04
CA LEU A 428 15.54 -13.79 9.77
C LEU A 428 15.20 -12.56 8.93
N GLU A 429 15.75 -11.38 9.27
CA GLU A 429 15.56 -10.14 8.49
C GLU A 429 16.00 -10.32 7.03
N ASP A 430 17.19 -10.89 6.80
CA ASP A 430 17.70 -11.15 5.45
C ASP A 430 16.82 -12.12 4.67
N ALA A 431 16.28 -13.15 5.33
CA ALA A 431 15.40 -14.13 4.69
C ALA A 431 14.04 -13.54 4.35
N VAL A 432 13.43 -12.78 5.27
CA VAL A 432 12.16 -12.08 5.07
C VAL A 432 12.28 -11.08 3.93
N ALA A 433 13.31 -10.24 3.95
CA ALA A 433 13.52 -9.22 2.93
C ALA A 433 13.72 -9.84 1.53
N ARG A 434 14.56 -10.87 1.40
CA ARG A 434 14.77 -11.56 0.10
C ARG A 434 13.50 -12.22 -0.42
N TYR A 435 12.79 -12.94 0.44
CA TYR A 435 11.56 -13.61 0.07
C TYR A 435 10.49 -12.62 -0.36
N TYR A 436 10.30 -11.54 0.40
CA TYR A 436 9.41 -10.44 0.03
C TYR A 436 9.74 -9.84 -1.34
N CYS A 437 10.98 -9.38 -1.51
CA CYS A 437 11.37 -8.62 -2.70
C CYS A 437 11.20 -9.46 -3.97
N GLN A 438 11.63 -10.72 -3.94
CA GLN A 438 11.47 -11.63 -5.06
C GLN A 438 9.99 -11.97 -5.32
N THR A 439 9.24 -12.28 -4.26
CA THR A 439 7.83 -12.67 -4.41
C THR A 439 7.02 -11.52 -4.97
N PHE A 440 7.19 -10.30 -4.45
CA PHE A 440 6.52 -9.12 -4.99
C PHE A 440 6.82 -8.90 -6.46
N TYR A 441 8.10 -8.98 -6.87
CA TYR A 441 8.47 -8.83 -8.28
C TYR A 441 7.80 -9.87 -9.19
N ASN A 442 7.71 -11.12 -8.74
CA ASN A 442 7.10 -12.22 -9.50
C ASN A 442 5.64 -11.93 -9.89
N TYR A 443 4.89 -11.22 -9.04
CA TYR A 443 3.47 -10.91 -9.25
C TYR A 443 3.22 -9.50 -9.81
N PHE A 444 3.95 -8.47 -9.36
CA PHE A 444 3.69 -7.08 -9.71
C PHE A 444 4.61 -6.51 -10.80
N ARG A 445 5.72 -7.18 -11.11
CA ARG A 445 6.72 -6.82 -12.14
C ARG A 445 7.25 -5.39 -12.04
N ARG A 446 7.39 -4.91 -10.83
CA ARG A 446 8.14 -3.69 -10.48
C ARG A 446 8.90 -3.92 -9.18
N ALA A 447 9.86 -3.06 -8.91
CA ALA A 447 10.49 -3.00 -7.60
C ALA A 447 9.42 -2.78 -6.52
N PRO A 448 9.39 -3.60 -5.44
CA PRO A 448 8.63 -3.26 -4.25
C PRO A 448 9.24 -2.04 -3.56
N GLN A 449 8.41 -1.30 -2.83
CA GLN A 449 8.97 -0.42 -1.81
C GLN A 449 9.47 -1.25 -0.62
N ILE A 450 10.48 -0.73 0.06
CA ILE A 450 11.11 -1.38 1.22
C ILE A 450 11.09 -0.44 2.42
N PRO A 451 11.18 -0.95 3.66
CA PRO A 451 11.26 -0.10 4.85
C PRO A 451 12.53 0.76 4.83
N HIS A 452 12.34 2.02 5.20
CA HIS A 452 13.41 3.01 5.35
C HIS A 452 13.41 3.59 6.77
N ARG A 453 14.52 4.22 7.17
CA ARG A 453 14.65 5.00 8.40
C ARG A 453 14.76 6.47 8.07
N LEU A 454 13.98 7.31 8.74
CA LEU A 454 13.95 8.75 8.52
C LEU A 454 15.34 9.38 8.74
N PHE A 455 16.04 8.90 9.76
CA PHE A 455 17.41 9.30 10.08
C PHE A 455 18.33 8.09 9.99
N SER A 456 19.56 8.29 9.51
CA SER A 456 20.62 7.28 9.61
C SER A 456 21.13 7.26 11.05
N SER A 457 21.06 6.09 11.70
CA SER A 457 21.81 5.80 12.92
C SER A 457 23.29 5.50 12.63
#